data_AF-A0A3E0NS88-F1
#
_entry.id   AF-A0A3E0NS88-F1
#
_cell.length_a   1.000
_cell.length_b   1.000
_cell.length_c   1.000
_cell.angle_alpha   90.00
_cell.angle_beta   90.00
_cell.angle_gamma   90.00
#
_symmetry.space_group_name_H-M   'P 1'
#
loop_
_entity.id
_entity.type
_entity.pdbx_description
1 polymer ?
#
loop_
_entity_poly.entity_id
_entity_poly.type
_entity_poly.pdbx_seq_one_letter_code
_entity_poly.pdbx_strand_id
1 'polypeptide(L)'
;MSATTSLDFQQPFGAVPDVSELLRTQQYVADPALATAIFLSRRLGKPLFLEGEPGVGKTEVARALAQLLEVPLVRLQCYEGLDVAQALYEWNYGRQLLSLRASGDGASVDDLFRREFLIARPLLRAIDPAETGGRAVLLIDEIDRADEEFEAFLLEILADYQVTIPEIGPIRAETPPVVVLTSNRTREVHDALKRRCLYHWLDFPSFDKEVEIVLRRVPEAPETLAREAVALVQELRSEELFKRPGVAETIDWLQALLALDQETLSDEILERTLGVLLKYQDDLERIDSEAARRLIQRSRAAGAGG
;
A
#
# COMPACT_ATOMS: atom_id res chain seq x y z
N MET A 1 1.69 -2.27 -31.29
CA MET A 1 1.55 -0.80 -31.22
C MET A 1 0.16 -0.51 -30.66
N SER A 2 0.01 -0.59 -29.34
CA SER A 2 -1.22 -0.19 -28.67
C SER A 2 -1.12 1.30 -28.38
N ALA A 3 -2.11 2.06 -28.83
CA ALA A 3 -2.20 3.48 -28.51
C ALA A 3 -2.38 3.61 -26.99
N THR A 4 -1.37 4.11 -26.29
CA THR A 4 -1.48 4.52 -24.89
C THR A 4 -2.31 5.79 -24.87
N THR A 5 -3.63 5.66 -24.76
CA THR A 5 -4.50 6.78 -24.46
C THR A 5 -4.15 7.23 -23.04
N SER A 6 -3.37 8.30 -22.92
CA SER A 6 -3.02 8.90 -21.63
C SER A 6 -4.30 9.20 -20.86
N LEU A 7 -4.50 8.56 -19.71
CA LEU A 7 -5.67 8.79 -18.85
C LEU A 7 -5.65 10.22 -18.33
N ASP A 8 -6.82 10.86 -18.23
CA ASP A 8 -6.95 12.14 -17.53
C ASP A 8 -6.66 11.92 -16.05
N PHE A 9 -5.64 12.60 -15.52
CA PHE A 9 -5.26 12.47 -14.12
C PHE A 9 -6.41 12.78 -13.17
N GLN A 10 -7.23 13.81 -13.45
CA GLN A 10 -8.33 14.22 -12.55
C GLN A 10 -9.55 13.31 -12.68
N GLN A 11 -9.85 12.84 -13.89
CA GLN A 11 -11.01 11.98 -14.17
C GLN A 11 -10.61 10.78 -15.03
N PRO A 12 -9.83 9.84 -14.49
CA PRO A 12 -9.29 8.72 -15.25
C PRO A 12 -10.34 7.66 -15.60
N PHE A 13 -11.53 7.73 -15.00
CA PHE A 13 -12.55 6.69 -15.05
C PHE A 13 -13.88 7.23 -15.57
N GLY A 14 -14.46 6.56 -16.56
CA GLY A 14 -15.80 6.87 -17.07
C GLY A 14 -16.91 6.25 -16.21
N ALA A 15 -16.70 5.01 -15.77
CA ALA A 15 -17.61 4.26 -14.92
C ALA A 15 -16.85 3.37 -13.91
N VAL A 16 -17.59 2.78 -12.96
CA VAL A 16 -17.03 1.86 -11.96
C VAL A 16 -16.41 0.59 -12.57
N PRO A 17 -17.04 -0.10 -13.56
CA PRO A 17 -16.44 -1.29 -14.17
C PRO A 17 -15.07 -1.03 -14.78
N ASP A 18 -14.87 0.16 -15.36
CA ASP A 18 -13.59 0.59 -15.95
C ASP A 18 -12.47 0.53 -14.91
N VAL A 19 -12.75 0.86 -13.64
CA VAL A 19 -11.75 0.84 -12.57
C VAL A 19 -11.22 -0.58 -12.34
N SER A 20 -12.11 -1.56 -12.23
CA SER A 20 -11.71 -2.96 -12.03
C SER A 20 -10.91 -3.50 -13.21
N GLU A 21 -11.30 -3.17 -14.43
CA GLU A 21 -10.59 -3.61 -15.64
C GLU A 21 -9.20 -2.96 -15.74
N LEU A 22 -9.11 -1.65 -15.52
CA LEU A 22 -7.86 -0.91 -15.55
C LEU A 22 -6.90 -1.36 -14.44
N LEU A 23 -7.38 -1.56 -13.21
CA LEU A 23 -6.53 -2.08 -12.13
C LEU A 23 -6.03 -3.50 -12.43
N ARG A 24 -6.84 -4.33 -13.09
CA ARG A 24 -6.41 -5.67 -13.53
C ARG A 24 -5.23 -5.61 -14.51
N THR A 25 -5.13 -4.57 -15.35
CA THR A 25 -3.95 -4.37 -16.21
C THR A 25 -2.67 -4.11 -15.42
N GLN A 26 -2.80 -3.56 -14.21
CA GLN A 26 -1.71 -3.32 -13.26
C GLN A 26 -1.56 -4.47 -12.25
N GLN A 27 -2.01 -5.67 -12.61
CA GLN A 27 -1.94 -6.89 -11.77
C GLN A 27 -2.72 -6.80 -10.44
N TYR A 28 -3.61 -5.82 -10.28
CA TYR A 28 -4.41 -5.65 -9.07
C TYR A 28 -5.87 -6.09 -9.28
N VAL A 29 -6.36 -7.02 -8.47
CA VAL A 29 -7.73 -7.55 -8.56
C VAL A 29 -8.62 -6.83 -7.55
N ALA A 30 -9.35 -5.81 -8.01
CA ALA A 30 -10.32 -5.08 -7.20
C ALA A 30 -11.71 -5.72 -7.30
N ASP A 31 -12.38 -5.88 -6.15
CA ASP A 31 -13.82 -6.18 -6.13
C ASP A 31 -14.66 -4.93 -6.47
N PRO A 32 -15.96 -5.09 -6.76
CA PRO A 32 -16.81 -3.96 -7.13
C PRO A 32 -16.91 -2.87 -6.05
N ALA A 33 -16.80 -3.23 -4.77
CA ALA A 33 -16.90 -2.26 -3.68
C ALA A 33 -15.65 -1.38 -3.60
N LEU A 34 -14.46 -1.96 -3.71
CA LEU A 34 -13.19 -1.23 -3.79
C LEU A 34 -13.13 -0.37 -5.05
N ALA A 35 -13.54 -0.92 -6.20
CA ALA A 35 -13.61 -0.18 -7.46
C ALA A 35 -14.54 1.04 -7.36
N THR A 36 -15.68 0.89 -6.68
CA THR A 36 -16.61 2.00 -6.40
C THR A 36 -15.98 3.05 -5.49
N ALA A 37 -15.29 2.63 -4.43
CA ALA A 37 -14.61 3.55 -3.51
C ALA A 37 -13.52 4.36 -4.21
N ILE A 38 -12.71 3.72 -5.06
CA ILE A 38 -11.68 4.37 -5.88
C ILE A 38 -12.33 5.33 -6.88
N PHE A 39 -13.37 4.90 -7.61
CA PHE A 39 -14.10 5.73 -8.56
C PHE A 39 -14.62 7.02 -7.88
N LEU A 40 -15.32 6.88 -6.75
CA LEU A 40 -15.86 8.00 -6.00
C LEU A 40 -14.76 8.89 -5.41
N SER A 41 -13.64 8.31 -4.96
CA SER A 41 -12.50 9.06 -4.43
C SER A 41 -11.94 10.00 -5.49
N ARG A 42 -11.74 9.50 -6.72
CA ARG A 42 -11.30 10.31 -7.85
C ARG A 42 -12.33 11.36 -8.24
N ARG A 43 -13.61 10.96 -8.37
CA ARG A 43 -14.68 11.85 -8.83
C ARG A 43 -14.98 12.99 -7.85
N LEU A 44 -14.86 12.74 -6.55
CA LEU A 44 -15.15 13.71 -5.48
C LEU A 44 -13.89 14.44 -4.98
N GLY A 45 -12.70 14.05 -5.44
CA GLY A 45 -11.44 14.62 -4.96
C GLY A 45 -11.19 14.35 -3.47
N LYS A 46 -11.69 13.23 -2.93
CA LYS A 46 -11.53 12.85 -1.51
C LYS A 46 -10.43 11.80 -1.36
N PRO A 47 -9.61 11.85 -0.29
CA PRO A 47 -8.69 10.77 0.03
C PRO A 47 -9.40 9.43 0.21
N LEU A 48 -8.74 8.34 -0.17
CA LEU A 48 -9.20 6.97 0.06
C LEU A 48 -8.55 6.43 1.34
N PHE A 49 -9.35 6.02 2.31
CA PHE A 49 -8.85 5.38 3.54
C PHE A 49 -9.17 3.88 3.50
N LEU A 50 -8.11 3.08 3.47
CA LEU A 50 -8.12 1.63 3.38
C LEU A 50 -7.75 1.02 4.71
N GLU A 51 -8.69 0.35 5.36
CA GLU A 51 -8.48 -0.37 6.62
C GLU A 51 -8.68 -1.86 6.39
N GLY A 52 -8.00 -2.73 7.14
CA GLY A 52 -8.15 -4.17 6.95
C GLY A 52 -7.01 -4.97 7.56
N GLU A 53 -7.01 -6.28 7.33
CA GLU A 53 -5.98 -7.18 7.84
C GLU A 53 -4.61 -6.96 7.16
N PRO A 54 -3.49 -7.30 7.82
CA PRO A 54 -2.18 -7.28 7.18
C PRO A 54 -2.13 -8.20 5.94
N GLY A 55 -1.43 -7.77 4.90
CA GLY A 55 -1.21 -8.61 3.71
C GLY A 55 -2.41 -8.78 2.76
N VAL A 56 -3.49 -8.01 2.92
CA VAL A 56 -4.66 -8.00 1.98
C VAL A 56 -4.51 -7.06 0.78
N GLY A 57 -3.35 -6.41 0.63
CA GLY A 57 -3.04 -5.58 -0.55
C GLY A 57 -3.43 -4.09 -0.46
N LYS A 58 -3.60 -3.52 0.75
CA LYS A 58 -3.92 -2.08 0.95
C LYS A 58 -2.89 -1.16 0.28
N THR A 59 -1.60 -1.37 0.56
CA THR A 59 -0.48 -0.61 -0.01
C THR A 59 -0.38 -0.77 -1.53
N GLU A 60 -0.77 -1.94 -2.05
CA GLU A 60 -0.68 -2.25 -3.49
C GLU A 60 -1.72 -1.47 -4.31
N VAL A 61 -2.85 -1.07 -3.71
CA VAL A 61 -3.83 -0.17 -4.36
C VAL A 61 -3.15 1.13 -4.81
N ALA A 62 -2.36 1.76 -3.94
CA ALA A 62 -1.69 3.01 -4.27
C ALA A 62 -0.63 2.82 -5.37
N ARG A 63 0.07 1.68 -5.36
CA ARG A 63 1.02 1.34 -6.43
C ARG A 63 0.33 1.14 -7.77
N ALA A 64 -0.77 0.38 -7.79
CA ALA A 64 -1.55 0.15 -9.00
C ALA A 64 -2.13 1.47 -9.55
N LEU A 65 -2.62 2.37 -8.69
CA LEU A 65 -3.08 3.69 -9.09
C LEU A 65 -1.96 4.56 -9.68
N ALA A 66 -0.76 4.56 -9.07
CA ALA A 66 0.37 5.33 -9.58
C ALA A 66 0.85 4.84 -10.95
N GLN A 67 0.92 3.52 -11.12
CA GLN A 67 1.27 2.90 -12.41
C GLN A 67 0.21 3.18 -13.47
N LEU A 68 -1.07 3.05 -13.11
CA LEU A 68 -2.19 3.30 -14.02
C LEU A 68 -2.23 4.75 -14.50
N LEU A 69 -1.97 5.70 -13.60
CA LEU A 69 -1.97 7.13 -13.90
C LEU A 69 -0.64 7.62 -14.48
N GLU A 70 0.38 6.75 -14.54
CA GLU A 70 1.74 7.07 -14.99
C GLU A 70 2.35 8.26 -14.23
N VAL A 71 2.14 8.32 -12.91
CA VAL A 71 2.66 9.40 -12.04
C VAL A 71 3.56 8.85 -10.94
N PRO A 72 4.43 9.69 -10.34
CA PRO A 72 5.22 9.29 -9.18
C PRO A 72 4.35 8.81 -8.01
N LEU A 73 4.73 7.67 -7.43
CA LEU A 73 4.26 7.23 -6.12
C LEU A 73 5.16 7.83 -5.03
N VAL A 74 4.59 8.68 -4.20
CA VAL A 74 5.26 9.24 -3.02
C VAL A 74 4.73 8.52 -1.79
N ARG A 75 5.61 7.84 -1.05
CA ARG A 75 5.24 7.08 0.15
C ARG A 75 5.73 7.79 1.41
N LEU A 76 4.80 8.01 2.33
CA LEU A 76 5.04 8.37 3.72
C LEU A 76 4.72 7.15 4.59
N GLN A 77 5.73 6.58 5.24
CA GLN A 77 5.54 5.51 6.20
C GLN A 77 5.31 6.12 7.59
N CYS A 78 4.21 5.77 8.25
CA CYS A 78 3.93 6.20 9.61
C CYS A 78 4.50 5.21 10.62
N TYR A 79 5.02 5.76 11.72
CA TYR A 79 5.56 5.04 12.87
C TYR A 79 5.55 6.00 14.08
N GLU A 80 5.71 5.45 15.27
CA GLU A 80 5.71 6.22 16.52
C GLU A 80 6.91 7.17 16.58
N GLY A 81 6.68 8.44 16.89
CA GLY A 81 7.72 9.47 16.88
C GLY A 81 8.07 10.01 15.49
N LEU A 82 7.26 9.74 14.46
CA LEU A 82 7.36 10.44 13.17
C LEU A 82 7.08 11.93 13.36
N ASP A 83 8.07 12.77 13.06
CA ASP A 83 7.95 14.22 13.19
C ASP A 83 7.63 14.94 11.86
N VAL A 84 7.28 16.22 11.97
CA VAL A 84 6.99 17.08 10.82
C VAL A 84 8.21 17.25 9.92
N ALA A 85 9.43 17.26 10.45
CA ALA A 85 10.64 17.45 9.65
C ALA A 85 10.90 16.25 8.73
N GLN A 86 10.68 15.03 9.22
CA GLN A 86 10.80 13.77 8.47
C GLN A 86 9.70 13.58 7.44
N ALA A 87 8.51 14.14 7.69
CA ALA A 87 7.37 14.03 6.79
C ALA A 87 7.32 15.15 5.74
N LEU A 88 7.68 16.39 6.12
CA LEU A 88 7.46 17.59 5.31
C LEU A 88 8.74 18.10 4.63
N TYR A 89 9.72 18.63 5.38
CA TYR A 89 10.99 19.08 4.82
C TYR A 89 12.08 19.21 5.88
N GLU A 90 13.33 19.22 5.42
CA GLU A 90 14.48 19.63 6.22
C GLU A 90 15.41 20.55 5.41
N TRP A 91 16.19 21.38 6.10
CA TRP A 91 17.23 22.19 5.46
C TRP A 91 18.55 21.42 5.40
N ASN A 92 19.21 21.43 4.25
CA ASN A 92 20.54 20.83 4.08
C ASN A 92 21.62 21.77 4.65
N TYR A 93 21.79 21.74 5.97
CA TYR A 93 22.80 22.55 6.67
C TYR A 93 24.22 22.31 6.16
N GLY A 94 24.54 21.08 5.75
CA GLY A 94 25.85 20.76 5.17
C GLY A 94 26.13 21.54 3.88
N ARG A 95 25.17 21.54 2.95
CA ARG A 95 25.29 22.31 1.69
C ARG A 95 25.25 23.82 1.95
N GLN A 96 24.45 24.29 2.91
CA GLN A 96 24.43 25.71 3.29
C GLN A 96 25.80 26.16 3.81
N LEU A 97 26.43 25.39 4.71
CA LEU A 97 27.77 25.70 5.24
C LEU A 97 28.85 25.66 4.16
N LEU A 98 28.77 24.72 3.21
CA LEU A 98 29.69 24.67 2.07
C LEU A 98 29.51 25.89 1.15
N SER A 99 28.26 26.29 0.89
CA SER A 99 27.94 27.47 0.08
C SER A 99 28.50 28.76 0.70
N LEU A 100 28.35 28.92 2.02
CA LEU A 100 28.93 30.05 2.76
C LEU A 100 30.46 30.12 2.61
N ARG A 101 31.15 28.98 2.80
CA ARG A 101 32.61 28.92 2.69
C ARG A 101 33.09 29.22 1.27
N ALA A 102 32.35 28.78 0.25
CA ALA A 102 32.69 29.03 -1.15
C ALA A 102 32.46 30.49 -1.57
N SER A 103 31.47 31.17 -0.96
CA SER A 103 31.06 32.53 -1.31
C SER A 103 31.87 33.63 -0.61
N GLY A 104 32.66 33.30 0.42
CA GLY A 104 33.46 34.26 1.20
C GLY A 104 32.59 35.27 1.98
N ASP A 105 33.13 36.45 2.27
CA ASP A 105 32.47 37.51 3.08
C ASP A 105 31.23 38.16 2.42
N GLY A 106 30.78 37.68 1.25
CA GLY A 106 29.70 38.26 0.46
C GLY A 106 28.34 37.56 0.54
N ALA A 107 28.22 36.43 1.26
CA ALA A 107 26.96 35.69 1.34
C ALA A 107 25.99 36.31 2.36
N SER A 108 24.75 36.59 1.92
CA SER A 108 23.67 36.95 2.83
C SER A 108 23.09 35.71 3.52
N VAL A 109 22.55 35.87 4.72
CA VAL A 109 21.77 34.81 5.41
C VAL A 109 20.57 34.37 4.55
N ASP A 110 19.97 35.32 3.83
CA ASP A 110 18.85 35.04 2.91
C ASP A 110 19.26 34.14 1.74
N ASP A 111 20.55 34.08 1.40
CA ASP A 111 21.04 33.20 0.34
C ASP A 111 21.06 31.72 0.74
N LEU A 112 20.92 31.44 2.05
CA LEU A 112 20.96 30.08 2.60
C LEU A 112 19.60 29.40 2.64
N PHE A 113 18.52 30.17 2.69
CA PHE A 113 17.16 29.67 2.78
C PHE A 113 16.48 29.63 1.40
N ARG A 114 17.23 29.11 0.42
CA ARG A 114 16.76 28.92 -0.96
C ARG A 114 16.36 27.48 -1.19
N ARG A 115 15.39 27.27 -2.08
CA ARG A 115 14.84 25.95 -2.45
C ARG A 115 15.90 24.89 -2.78
N GLU A 116 17.05 25.28 -3.32
CA GLU A 116 18.17 24.38 -3.63
C GLU A 116 18.79 23.68 -2.41
N PHE A 117 18.63 24.25 -1.21
CA PHE A 117 19.05 23.68 0.07
C PHE A 117 17.91 22.97 0.80
N LEU A 118 16.67 23.09 0.31
CA LEU A 118 15.51 22.44 0.90
C LEU A 118 15.47 20.98 0.45
N ILE A 119 15.44 20.07 1.41
CA ILE A 119 15.22 18.65 1.16
C ILE A 119 13.74 18.39 1.35
N ALA A 120 13.01 18.23 0.24
CA ALA A 120 11.61 17.87 0.28
C ALA A 120 11.44 16.43 0.77
N ARG A 121 10.60 16.24 1.80
CA ARG A 121 10.20 14.94 2.33
C ARG A 121 8.83 14.54 1.76
N PRO A 122 8.31 13.32 2.01
CA PRO A 122 7.18 12.77 1.25
C PRO A 122 5.97 13.70 1.10
N LEU A 123 5.56 14.42 2.14
CA LEU A 123 4.39 15.31 2.05
C LEU A 123 4.66 16.50 1.13
N LEU A 124 5.80 17.18 1.30
CA LEU A 124 6.15 18.29 0.41
C LEU A 124 6.35 17.79 -1.02
N ARG A 125 7.02 16.66 -1.23
CA ARG A 125 7.22 16.08 -2.56
C ARG A 125 5.91 15.80 -3.29
N ALA A 126 4.89 15.33 -2.57
CA ALA A 126 3.58 15.05 -3.16
C ALA A 126 2.78 16.32 -3.49
N ILE A 127 2.99 17.41 -2.75
CA ILE A 127 2.28 18.69 -2.93
C ILE A 127 2.96 19.58 -3.95
N ASP A 128 4.28 19.56 -3.97
CA ASP A 128 5.11 20.52 -4.69
C ASP A 128 5.17 20.19 -6.20
N PRO A 129 4.65 21.06 -7.08
CA PRO A 129 4.70 20.82 -8.52
C PRO A 129 6.11 20.67 -9.08
N ALA A 130 7.13 21.26 -8.45
CA ALA A 130 8.51 21.14 -8.92
C ALA A 130 9.11 19.74 -8.67
N GLU A 131 8.54 18.97 -7.73
CA GLU A 131 9.02 17.63 -7.37
C GLU A 131 8.39 16.52 -8.24
N THR A 132 7.13 16.70 -8.63
CA THR A 132 6.33 15.64 -9.30
C THR A 132 5.70 16.08 -10.62
N GLY A 133 5.96 17.31 -11.08
CA GLY A 133 5.28 17.88 -12.25
C GLY A 133 3.80 18.21 -11.98
N GLY A 134 3.43 18.37 -10.70
CA GLY A 134 2.08 18.73 -10.27
C GLY A 134 1.08 17.56 -10.21
N ARG A 135 1.54 16.31 -10.33
CA ARG A 135 0.69 15.11 -10.28
C ARG A 135 1.40 13.99 -9.55
N ALA A 136 0.78 13.45 -8.51
CA ALA A 136 1.34 12.35 -7.74
C ALA A 136 0.24 11.48 -7.13
N VAL A 137 0.61 10.24 -6.80
CA VAL A 137 -0.11 9.44 -5.80
C VAL A 137 0.65 9.53 -4.49
N LEU A 138 -0.01 10.00 -3.44
CA LEU A 138 0.51 10.03 -2.08
C LEU A 138 -0.06 8.84 -1.30
N LEU A 139 0.82 7.92 -0.91
CA LEU A 139 0.52 6.83 0.01
C LEU A 139 0.94 7.22 1.42
N ILE A 140 -0.01 7.32 2.34
CA ILE A 140 0.23 7.45 3.79
C ILE A 140 -0.01 6.08 4.40
N ASP A 141 1.06 5.37 4.69
CA ASP A 141 1.03 3.95 5.07
C ASP A 141 1.05 3.79 6.59
N GLU A 142 0.23 2.88 7.11
CA GLU A 142 0.12 2.54 8.55
C GLU A 142 -0.16 3.75 9.46
N ILE A 143 -1.12 4.61 9.08
CA ILE A 143 -1.43 5.85 9.81
C ILE A 143 -1.78 5.63 11.29
N ASP A 144 -2.28 4.44 11.63
CA ASP A 144 -2.53 3.97 12.99
C ASP A 144 -1.26 3.79 13.84
N ARG A 145 -0.06 4.00 13.27
CA ARG A 145 1.19 4.01 14.04
C ARG A 145 1.74 5.41 14.28
N ALA A 146 1.20 6.44 13.65
CA ALA A 146 1.58 7.82 13.95
C ALA A 146 0.99 8.26 15.29
N ASP A 147 1.46 9.38 15.83
CA ASP A 147 0.91 10.00 17.04
C ASP A 147 -0.24 10.97 16.69
N GLU A 148 -1.04 11.37 17.69
CA GLU A 148 -2.20 12.26 17.49
C GLU A 148 -1.80 13.63 16.94
N GLU A 149 -0.66 14.19 17.37
CA GLU A 149 -0.18 15.47 16.86
C GLU A 149 0.09 15.41 15.36
N PHE A 150 0.62 14.29 14.88
CA PHE A 150 0.90 14.09 13.47
C PHE A 150 -0.38 13.93 12.65
N GLU A 151 -1.39 13.22 13.16
CA GLU A 151 -2.70 13.13 12.52
C GLU A 151 -3.35 14.52 12.36
N ALA A 152 -3.28 15.36 13.39
CA ALA A 152 -3.80 16.72 13.35
C ALA A 152 -3.09 17.57 12.29
N PHE A 153 -1.77 17.43 12.18
CA PHE A 153 -0.98 18.08 11.13
C PHE A 153 -1.36 17.60 9.72
N LEU A 154 -1.51 16.28 9.52
CA LEU A 154 -1.96 15.72 8.25
C LEU A 154 -3.35 16.23 7.86
N LEU A 155 -4.25 16.39 8.83
CA LEU A 155 -5.60 16.91 8.58
C LEU A 155 -5.59 18.32 8.00
N GLU A 156 -4.68 19.17 8.46
CA GLU A 156 -4.49 20.53 7.93
C GLU A 156 -4.02 20.46 6.47
N ILE A 157 -3.00 19.65 6.21
CA ILE A 157 -2.43 19.48 4.87
C ILE A 157 -3.45 18.92 3.88
N LEU A 158 -4.19 17.88 4.27
CA LEU A 158 -5.17 17.22 3.40
C LEU A 158 -6.41 18.08 3.13
N ALA A 159 -6.62 19.17 3.88
CA ALA A 159 -7.71 20.10 3.64
C ALA A 159 -7.46 21.00 2.42
N ASP A 160 -6.26 21.60 2.35
CA ASP A 160 -5.95 22.63 1.36
C ASP A 160 -4.86 22.22 0.36
N TYR A 161 -4.19 21.09 0.58
CA TYR A 161 -3.01 20.64 -0.16
C TYR A 161 -1.97 21.75 -0.29
N GLN A 162 -1.76 22.45 0.83
CA GLN A 162 -0.87 23.59 0.96
C GLN A 162 -0.05 23.46 2.23
N VAL A 163 1.20 23.88 2.16
CA VAL A 163 2.11 23.95 3.30
C VAL A 163 2.81 25.30 3.27
N THR A 164 3.09 25.89 4.43
CA THR A 164 3.80 27.17 4.51
C THR A 164 5.17 26.92 5.11
N ILE A 165 6.21 27.20 4.33
CA ILE A 165 7.60 27.16 4.79
C ILE A 165 7.94 28.59 5.23
N PRO A 166 8.32 28.84 6.50
CA PRO A 166 8.52 30.20 7.01
C PRO A 166 9.43 31.08 6.13
N GLU A 167 10.50 30.50 5.57
CA GLU A 167 11.50 31.22 4.80
C GLU A 167 11.16 31.35 3.31
N ILE A 168 10.29 30.49 2.77
CA ILE A 168 9.94 30.46 1.33
C ILE A 168 8.53 31.02 1.07
N GLY A 169 7.63 30.89 2.05
CA GLY A 169 6.22 31.18 1.92
C GLY A 169 5.37 29.93 1.59
N PRO A 170 4.12 30.14 1.15
CA PRO A 170 3.19 29.05 0.88
C PRO A 170 3.56 28.28 -0.40
N ILE A 171 3.50 26.96 -0.32
CA ILE A 171 3.61 26.02 -1.44
C ILE A 171 2.30 25.26 -1.51
N ARG A 172 1.64 25.30 -2.66
CA ARG A 172 0.32 24.71 -2.88
C ARG A 172 0.35 23.80 -4.10
N ALA A 173 -0.34 22.67 -4.00
CA ALA A 173 -0.59 21.80 -5.14
C ALA A 173 -1.55 22.49 -6.12
N GLU A 174 -1.14 22.63 -7.39
CA GLU A 174 -2.03 23.11 -8.45
C GLU A 174 -3.16 22.10 -8.72
N THR A 175 -2.81 20.81 -8.73
CA THR A 175 -3.75 19.69 -8.76
C THR A 175 -3.53 18.83 -7.52
N PRO A 176 -4.56 18.59 -6.69
CA PRO A 176 -4.42 17.72 -5.53
C PRO A 176 -3.90 16.32 -5.90
N PRO A 177 -2.93 15.77 -5.15
CA PRO A 177 -2.47 14.41 -5.35
C PRO A 177 -3.59 13.40 -5.08
N VAL A 178 -3.49 12.21 -5.67
CA VAL A 178 -4.35 11.08 -5.30
C VAL A 178 -3.86 10.55 -3.96
N VAL A 179 -4.66 10.68 -2.90
CA VAL A 179 -4.25 10.26 -1.55
C VAL A 179 -4.86 8.92 -1.20
N VAL A 180 -4.02 7.96 -0.82
CA VAL A 180 -4.40 6.68 -0.22
C VAL A 180 -3.81 6.59 1.17
N LEU A 181 -4.65 6.43 2.18
CA LEU A 181 -4.26 6.16 3.55
C LEU A 181 -4.50 4.67 3.84
N THR A 182 -3.57 4.02 4.53
CA THR A 182 -3.74 2.62 4.95
C THR A 182 -3.65 2.50 6.47
N SER A 183 -4.38 1.53 7.03
CA SER A 183 -4.29 1.18 8.45
C SER A 183 -4.41 -0.34 8.64
N ASN A 184 -3.65 -0.86 9.62
CA ASN A 184 -3.76 -2.25 10.09
C ASN A 184 -4.61 -2.35 11.37
N ARG A 185 -5.25 -1.26 11.79
CA ARG A 185 -6.08 -1.15 12.99
C ARG A 185 -5.32 -1.53 14.29
N THR A 186 -4.02 -1.22 14.38
CA THR A 186 -3.25 -1.40 15.62
C THR A 186 -3.71 -0.44 16.72
N ARG A 187 -4.21 0.73 16.32
CA ARG A 187 -4.95 1.66 17.18
C ARG A 187 -6.10 2.28 16.40
N GLU A 188 -6.99 2.95 17.12
CA GLU A 188 -8.04 3.74 16.47
C GLU A 188 -7.47 5.06 15.90
N VAL A 189 -7.66 5.25 14.60
CA VAL A 189 -7.35 6.50 13.88
C VAL A 189 -8.41 7.55 14.21
N HIS A 190 -8.00 8.81 14.32
CA HIS A 190 -8.87 9.89 14.76
C HIS A 190 -10.08 10.07 13.81
N ASP A 191 -11.26 10.19 14.40
CA ASP A 191 -12.55 10.35 13.71
C ASP A 191 -12.58 11.48 12.66
N ALA A 192 -11.83 12.57 12.90
CA ALA A 192 -11.76 13.69 11.97
C ALA A 192 -11.12 13.29 10.64
N LEU A 193 -10.12 12.40 10.66
CA LEU A 193 -9.46 11.89 9.45
C LEU A 193 -10.38 10.95 8.69
N LYS A 194 -11.03 10.01 9.39
CA LYS A 194 -12.03 9.11 8.81
C LYS A 194 -13.14 9.87 8.08
N ARG A 195 -13.69 10.93 8.68
CA ARG A 195 -14.80 11.73 8.11
C ARG A 195 -14.42 12.53 6.86
N ARG A 196 -13.13 12.80 6.64
CA ARG A 196 -12.63 13.51 5.45
C ARG A 196 -12.28 12.57 4.29
N CYS A 197 -12.23 11.26 4.53
CA CYS A 197 -11.89 10.25 3.54
C CYS A 197 -13.13 9.49 3.05
N LEU A 198 -13.01 8.84 1.88
CA LEU A 198 -13.85 7.70 1.56
C LEU A 198 -13.25 6.47 2.20
N TYR A 199 -14.04 5.83 3.07
CA TYR A 199 -13.63 4.64 3.79
C TYR A 199 -13.93 3.37 2.99
N HIS A 200 -12.99 2.43 2.98
CA HIS A 200 -13.22 1.09 2.48
C HIS A 200 -12.45 0.06 3.32
N TRP A 201 -13.16 -0.99 3.73
CA TRP A 201 -12.56 -2.13 4.45
C TRP A 201 -12.12 -3.20 3.45
N LEU A 202 -10.84 -3.57 3.49
CA LEU A 202 -10.29 -4.71 2.76
C LEU A 202 -10.25 -5.93 3.68
N ASP A 203 -11.11 -6.88 3.38
CA ASP A 203 -11.09 -8.21 4.00
C ASP A 203 -10.18 -9.17 3.22
N PHE A 204 -9.97 -10.36 3.76
CA PHE A 204 -9.39 -11.45 2.99
C PHE A 204 -10.24 -11.71 1.73
N PRO A 205 -9.59 -11.94 0.56
CA PRO A 205 -10.30 -12.20 -0.68
C PRO A 205 -11.11 -13.51 -0.60
N SER A 206 -12.15 -13.62 -1.43
CA SER A 206 -12.78 -14.91 -1.71
C SER A 206 -11.79 -15.86 -2.38
N PHE A 207 -12.07 -17.17 -2.33
CA PHE A 207 -11.27 -18.20 -2.98
C PHE A 207 -10.90 -17.85 -4.43
N ASP A 208 -11.90 -17.58 -5.28
CA ASP A 208 -11.65 -17.28 -6.69
C ASP A 208 -10.82 -16.01 -6.89
N LYS A 209 -11.07 -14.97 -6.08
CA LYS A 209 -10.32 -13.71 -6.12
C LYS A 209 -8.87 -13.94 -5.71
N GLU A 210 -8.62 -14.73 -4.68
CA GLU A 210 -7.27 -15.03 -4.20
C GLU A 210 -6.49 -15.87 -5.20
N VAL A 211 -7.11 -16.91 -5.79
CA VAL A 211 -6.52 -17.70 -6.88
C VAL A 211 -6.12 -16.80 -8.05
N GLU A 212 -7.02 -15.88 -8.46
CA GLU A 212 -6.69 -14.91 -9.51
C GLU A 212 -5.50 -14.01 -9.14
N ILE A 213 -5.47 -13.49 -7.91
CA ILE A 213 -4.37 -12.64 -7.42
C ILE A 213 -3.05 -13.41 -7.49
N VAL A 214 -3.04 -14.62 -6.96
CA VAL A 214 -1.85 -15.46 -6.83
C VAL A 214 -1.31 -15.85 -8.21
N LEU A 215 -2.17 -16.28 -9.14
CA LEU A 215 -1.76 -16.63 -10.51
C LEU A 215 -1.24 -15.42 -11.30
N ARG A 216 -1.78 -14.22 -11.07
CA ARG A 216 -1.24 -13.00 -11.68
C ARG A 216 0.14 -12.64 -11.15
N ARG A 217 0.40 -12.93 -9.87
CA ARG A 217 1.68 -12.62 -9.23
C ARG A 217 2.75 -13.69 -9.44
N VAL A 218 2.32 -14.93 -9.64
CA VAL A 218 3.18 -16.10 -9.86
C VAL A 218 2.70 -16.82 -11.12
N PRO A 219 2.90 -16.25 -12.32
CA PRO A 219 2.38 -16.80 -13.57
C PRO A 219 3.01 -18.14 -13.97
N GLU A 220 4.16 -18.48 -13.38
CA GLU A 220 4.87 -19.74 -13.56
C GLU A 220 4.15 -20.92 -12.86
N ALA A 221 3.25 -20.64 -11.92
CA ALA A 221 2.65 -21.66 -11.07
C ALA A 221 1.57 -22.47 -11.81
N PRO A 222 1.54 -23.82 -11.67
CA PRO A 222 0.41 -24.62 -12.10
C PRO A 222 -0.88 -24.16 -11.40
N GLU A 223 -1.98 -24.02 -12.15
CA GLU A 223 -3.27 -23.60 -11.58
C GLU A 223 -3.75 -24.52 -10.46
N THR A 224 -3.51 -25.83 -10.60
CA THR A 224 -3.82 -26.83 -9.58
C THR A 224 -3.10 -26.53 -8.27
N LEU A 225 -1.79 -26.26 -8.32
CA LEU A 225 -0.98 -25.95 -7.16
C LEU A 225 -1.41 -24.62 -6.51
N ALA A 226 -1.70 -23.59 -7.31
CA ALA A 226 -2.18 -22.31 -6.79
C ALA A 226 -3.52 -22.46 -6.06
N ARG A 227 -4.47 -23.22 -6.62
CA ARG A 227 -5.76 -23.53 -5.98
C ARG A 227 -5.60 -24.32 -4.69
N GLU A 228 -4.76 -25.34 -4.69
CA GLU A 228 -4.43 -26.12 -3.49
C GLU A 228 -3.82 -25.24 -2.39
N ALA A 229 -2.88 -24.37 -2.76
CA ALA A 229 -2.22 -23.45 -1.84
C ALA A 229 -3.21 -22.46 -1.21
N VAL A 230 -4.05 -21.81 -2.03
CA VAL A 230 -5.10 -20.90 -1.56
C VAL A 230 -6.08 -21.62 -0.64
N ALA A 231 -6.55 -22.82 -1.03
CA ALA A 231 -7.49 -23.59 -0.22
C ALA A 231 -6.90 -23.90 1.17
N LEU A 232 -5.63 -24.27 1.23
CA LEU A 232 -4.95 -24.53 2.49
C LEU A 232 -4.80 -23.27 3.35
N VAL A 233 -4.43 -22.14 2.74
CA VAL A 233 -4.30 -20.88 3.48
C VAL A 233 -5.64 -20.40 4.03
N GLN A 234 -6.74 -20.57 3.28
CA GLN A 234 -8.07 -20.21 3.78
C GLN A 234 -8.51 -21.11 4.94
N GLU A 235 -8.21 -22.41 4.89
CA GLU A 235 -8.42 -23.28 6.05
C GLU A 235 -7.58 -22.85 7.25
N LEU A 236 -6.31 -22.47 7.05
CA LEU A 236 -5.47 -21.91 8.14
C LEU A 236 -6.06 -20.65 8.75
N ARG A 237 -6.68 -19.76 7.96
CA ARG A 237 -7.35 -18.55 8.47
C ARG A 237 -8.59 -18.86 9.33
N SER A 238 -9.17 -20.07 9.20
CA SER A 238 -10.28 -20.54 10.02
C SER A 238 -9.83 -21.08 11.39
N GLU A 239 -8.53 -21.37 11.54
CA GLU A 239 -7.94 -21.80 12.82
C GLU A 239 -7.74 -20.62 13.78
N GLU A 240 -7.65 -20.93 15.07
CA GLU A 240 -7.32 -19.96 16.13
C GLU A 240 -5.81 -19.67 16.16
N LEU A 241 -5.33 -18.98 15.13
CA LEU A 241 -3.96 -18.50 15.03
C LEU A 241 -3.81 -17.13 15.69
N PHE A 242 -2.64 -16.89 16.29
CA PHE A 242 -2.26 -15.56 16.79
C PHE A 242 -2.20 -14.56 15.64
N LYS A 243 -1.57 -14.94 14.52
CA LYS A 243 -1.56 -14.13 13.29
C LYS A 243 -1.94 -14.96 12.09
N ARG A 244 -3.08 -14.61 11.50
CA ARG A 244 -3.59 -15.24 10.28
C ARG A 244 -2.72 -14.87 9.07
N PRO A 245 -2.36 -15.82 8.20
CA PRO A 245 -1.59 -15.54 6.98
C PRO A 245 -2.42 -14.69 6.01
N GLY A 246 -1.80 -13.64 5.45
CA GLY A 246 -2.38 -12.79 4.41
C GLY A 246 -2.19 -13.36 3.01
N VAL A 247 -2.56 -12.56 2.01
CA VAL A 247 -2.36 -12.93 0.59
C VAL A 247 -0.88 -12.88 0.23
N ALA A 248 -0.12 -11.99 0.87
CA ALA A 248 1.34 -11.92 0.73
C ALA A 248 1.99 -13.26 1.12
N GLU A 249 1.61 -13.83 2.26
CA GLU A 249 2.10 -15.14 2.69
C GLU A 249 1.69 -16.26 1.73
N THR A 250 0.48 -16.21 1.14
CA THR A 250 0.06 -17.16 0.09
C THR A 250 0.99 -17.09 -1.14
N ILE A 251 1.32 -15.89 -1.59
CA ILE A 251 2.21 -15.66 -2.76
C ILE A 251 3.62 -16.17 -2.45
N ASP A 252 4.19 -15.78 -1.30
CA ASP A 252 5.52 -16.19 -0.88
C ASP A 252 5.61 -17.71 -0.73
N TRP A 253 4.57 -18.34 -0.20
CA TRP A 253 4.52 -19.80 -0.06
C TRP A 253 4.41 -20.50 -1.40
N LEU A 254 3.59 -20.01 -2.34
CA LEU A 254 3.54 -20.59 -3.67
C LEU A 254 4.88 -20.48 -4.41
N GLN A 255 5.58 -19.34 -4.28
CA GLN A 255 6.93 -19.19 -4.81
C GLN A 255 7.92 -20.19 -4.18
N ALA A 256 7.81 -20.42 -2.86
CA ALA A 256 8.63 -21.42 -2.18
C ALA A 256 8.35 -22.85 -2.67
N LEU A 257 7.08 -23.19 -2.92
CA LEU A 257 6.71 -24.50 -3.48
C LEU A 257 7.29 -24.70 -4.89
N LEU A 258 7.26 -23.67 -5.73
CA LEU A 258 7.89 -23.71 -7.06
C LEU A 258 9.41 -23.83 -6.97
N ALA A 259 10.04 -23.12 -6.04
CA ALA A 259 11.48 -23.22 -5.83
C ALA A 259 11.93 -24.60 -5.32
N LEU A 260 11.00 -25.41 -4.80
CA LEU A 260 11.20 -26.79 -4.37
C LEU A 260 10.74 -27.81 -5.43
N ASP A 261 10.48 -27.37 -6.66
CA ASP A 261 10.03 -28.18 -7.80
C ASP A 261 8.78 -29.01 -7.48
N GLN A 262 7.85 -28.45 -6.71
CA GLN A 262 6.61 -29.13 -6.33
C GLN A 262 5.50 -28.83 -7.34
N GLU A 263 4.83 -29.89 -7.82
CA GLU A 263 3.65 -29.77 -8.70
C GLU A 263 2.32 -29.93 -7.93
N THR A 264 2.36 -30.54 -6.75
CA THR A 264 1.19 -30.82 -5.89
C THR A 264 1.55 -30.72 -4.42
N LEU A 265 0.60 -30.40 -3.55
CA LEU A 265 0.81 -30.39 -2.10
C LEU A 265 0.90 -31.81 -1.52
N SER A 266 1.90 -32.03 -0.67
CA SER A 266 2.09 -33.22 0.16
C SER A 266 2.20 -32.87 1.63
N ASP A 267 1.93 -33.83 2.53
CA ASP A 267 2.06 -33.62 3.98
C ASP A 267 3.50 -33.20 4.35
N GLU A 268 4.50 -33.87 3.77
CA GLU A 268 5.93 -33.64 4.07
C GLU A 268 6.38 -32.24 3.65
N ILE A 269 5.94 -31.76 2.46
CA ILE A 269 6.32 -30.42 2.02
C ILE A 269 5.65 -29.35 2.86
N LEU A 270 4.37 -29.55 3.24
CA LEU A 270 3.65 -28.62 4.09
C LEU A 270 4.38 -28.45 5.42
N GLU A 271 4.67 -29.55 6.14
CA GLU A 271 5.37 -29.50 7.43
C GLU A 271 6.72 -28.77 7.33
N ARG A 272 7.47 -28.97 6.24
CA ARG A 272 8.76 -28.30 6.01
C ARG A 272 8.64 -26.82 5.66
N THR A 273 7.48 -26.38 5.18
CA THR A 273 7.29 -25.03 4.65
C THR A 273 6.27 -24.21 5.44
N LEU A 274 5.68 -24.75 6.51
CA LEU A 274 4.75 -24.04 7.40
C LEU A 274 5.32 -22.73 7.93
N GLY A 275 6.64 -22.65 8.17
CA GLY A 275 7.31 -21.40 8.59
C GLY A 275 7.26 -20.26 7.56
N VAL A 276 6.89 -20.55 6.30
CA VAL A 276 6.62 -19.52 5.30
C VAL A 276 5.27 -18.85 5.55
N LEU A 277 4.27 -19.60 6.01
CA LEU A 277 2.91 -19.12 6.28
C LEU A 277 2.76 -18.59 7.72
N LEU A 278 3.33 -19.29 8.70
CA LEU A 278 3.17 -19.01 10.12
C LEU A 278 4.47 -18.47 10.71
N LYS A 279 4.39 -17.30 11.36
CA LYS A 279 5.56 -16.56 11.88
C LYS A 279 5.72 -16.64 13.40
N TYR A 280 4.79 -17.30 14.08
CA TYR A 280 4.79 -17.46 15.53
C TYR A 280 5.03 -18.92 15.88
N GLN A 281 5.88 -19.14 16.89
CA GLN A 281 6.20 -20.49 17.35
C GLN A 281 4.95 -21.20 17.89
N ASP A 282 4.13 -20.51 18.67
CA ASP A 282 2.87 -21.05 19.21
C ASP A 282 1.91 -21.50 18.09
N ASP A 283 1.86 -20.75 16.98
CA ASP A 283 1.05 -21.12 15.80
C ASP A 283 1.61 -22.38 15.12
N LEU A 284 2.94 -22.51 15.00
CA LEU A 284 3.59 -23.70 14.44
C LEU A 284 3.39 -24.93 15.32
N GLU A 285 3.51 -24.79 16.64
CA GLU A 285 3.31 -25.88 17.60
C GLU A 285 1.85 -26.36 17.62
N ARG A 286 0.90 -25.47 17.32
CA ARG A 286 -0.52 -25.80 17.24
C ARG A 286 -0.88 -26.58 15.98
N ILE A 287 -0.14 -26.39 14.88
CA ILE A 287 -0.32 -27.14 13.64
C ILE A 287 0.62 -28.35 13.64
N ASP A 288 0.21 -29.41 14.35
CA ASP A 288 0.90 -30.70 14.31
C ASP A 288 0.67 -31.45 12.98
N SER A 289 1.38 -32.57 12.79
CA SER A 289 1.25 -33.42 11.59
C SER A 289 -0.18 -33.91 11.33
N GLU A 290 -0.99 -34.09 12.38
CA GLU A 290 -2.37 -34.53 12.23
C GLU A 290 -3.27 -33.37 11.79
N ALA A 291 -3.06 -32.17 12.33
CA ALA A 291 -3.71 -30.94 11.91
C ALA A 291 -3.35 -30.61 10.46
N ALA A 292 -2.08 -30.70 10.08
CA ALA A 292 -1.59 -30.52 8.71
C ALA A 292 -2.31 -31.45 7.72
N ARG A 293 -2.43 -32.74 8.07
CA ARG A 293 -3.20 -33.72 7.29
C ARG A 293 -4.68 -33.37 7.17
N ARG A 294 -5.32 -32.98 8.28
CA ARG A 294 -6.72 -32.55 8.29
C ARG A 294 -6.93 -31.30 7.44
N LEU A 295 -5.98 -30.36 7.43
CA LEU A 295 -6.03 -29.15 6.59
C LEU A 295 -5.93 -29.51 5.11
N ILE A 296 -5.02 -30.42 4.72
CA ILE A 296 -4.92 -30.90 3.33
C ILE A 296 -6.21 -31.63 2.91
N GLN A 297 -6.79 -32.46 3.77
CA GLN A 297 -8.04 -33.16 3.46
C GLN A 297 -9.22 -32.20 3.29
N ARG A 298 -9.37 -31.22 4.18
CA ARG A 298 -10.43 -30.20 4.10
C ARG A 298 -10.27 -29.32 2.87
N SER A 299 -9.06 -28.83 2.60
CA SER A 299 -8.79 -27.99 1.43
C SER A 299 -9.06 -28.72 0.11
N ARG A 300 -8.71 -30.01 -0.01
CA ARG A 300 -9.06 -30.83 -1.18
C ARG A 300 -10.56 -31.06 -1.33
N ALA A 301 -11.27 -31.27 -0.23
CA ALA A 301 -12.73 -31.43 -0.24
C ALA A 301 -13.44 -30.11 -0.65
N ALA A 302 -12.95 -28.97 -0.17
CA ALA A 302 -13.45 -27.65 -0.54
C ALA A 302 -13.16 -27.30 -2.02
N GLY A 303 -11.97 -27.64 -2.51
CA GLY A 303 -11.57 -27.39 -3.91
C GLY A 303 -12.27 -28.28 -4.95
N ALA A 304 -12.86 -29.41 -4.54
CA ALA A 304 -13.61 -30.31 -5.44
C ALA A 304 -15.10 -29.96 -5.59
N GLY A 305 -15.61 -29.05 -4.76
CA GLY A 305 -17.03 -28.66 -4.72
C GLY A 305 -17.36 -27.32 -5.38
N GLY A 306 -16.38 -26.65 -6.00
CA GLY A 306 -16.52 -25.36 -6.69
C GLY A 306 -16.52 -25.49 -8.21
#